data_AF-A0A3C0DRM0-F1
#
_entry.id   AF-A0A3C0DRM0-F1
#
_cell.length_a   1.000
_cell.length_b   1.000
_cell.length_c   1.000
_cell.angle_alpha   90.00
_cell.angle_beta   90.00
_cell.angle_gamma   90.00
#
_symmetry.space_group_name_H-M   'P 1'
#
loop_
_entity.id
_entity.type
_entity.pdbx_description
1 polymer ?
#
loop_
_entity_poly.entity_id
_entity_poly.type
_entity_poly.pdbx_seq_one_letter_code
_entity_poly.pdbx_strand_id
1 'polypeptide(L)'
;MPCKMCGNDLSPQAAFCPQCGHPQIKPEPEKAKPSGVVDMSGSGLRDLMAVIEQNLEILRELSIHGSGEMKALAIALLQAKGHNMTPDSTPVTDLPIDTPTPPAMDKPG
;
A
#
# COMPACT_ATOMS: atom_id res chain seq x y z
N MET A 1 35.66 4.18 36.25
CA MET A 1 35.24 2.96 35.53
C MET A 1 35.70 3.08 34.09
N PRO A 2 36.42 2.10 33.53
CA PRO A 2 37.09 2.28 32.26
C PRO A 2 36.09 2.27 31.09
N CYS A 3 36.35 3.11 30.10
CA CYS A 3 35.60 3.13 28.85
C CYS A 3 35.75 1.79 28.12
N LYS A 4 34.63 1.15 27.77
CA LYS A 4 34.63 -0.12 27.03
C LYS A 4 35.29 -0.06 25.64
N MET A 5 35.42 1.14 25.06
CA MET A 5 36.02 1.32 23.74
C MET A 5 37.50 1.67 23.76
N CYS A 6 37.94 2.55 24.67
CA CYS A 6 39.31 3.07 24.65
C CYS A 6 40.07 2.91 25.98
N GLY A 7 39.44 2.34 27.00
CA GLY A 7 40.07 2.12 28.31
C GLY A 7 40.22 3.36 29.20
N ASN A 8 39.87 4.55 28.72
CA ASN A 8 39.98 5.78 29.53
C ASN A 8 39.15 5.70 30.81
N ASP A 9 39.66 6.26 31.91
CA ASP A 9 38.92 6.31 33.16
C ASP A 9 37.77 7.33 33.10
N LEU A 10 36.56 6.84 33.31
CA LEU A 10 35.34 7.65 33.31
C LEU A 10 34.79 7.83 34.72
N SER A 11 34.22 9.02 34.94
CA SER A 11 33.35 9.28 36.08
C SER A 11 32.11 8.37 36.01
N PRO A 12 31.62 7.84 37.15
CA PRO A 12 30.44 6.97 37.19
C PRO A 12 29.18 7.58 36.57
N GLN A 13 29.13 8.92 36.51
CA GLN A 13 27.97 9.67 36.02
C GLN A 13 28.10 10.11 34.56
N ALA A 14 29.27 9.95 33.93
CA ALA A 14 29.54 10.41 32.58
C ALA A 14 28.63 9.71 31.56
N ALA A 15 27.92 10.49 30.74
CA ALA A 15 27.08 9.97 29.67
C ALA A 15 27.90 9.55 28.44
N PHE A 16 29.06 10.18 28.23
CA PHE A 16 29.95 9.92 27.10
C PHE A 16 31.41 9.92 27.57
N CYS A 17 32.26 9.16 26.87
CA CYS A 17 33.70 9.20 27.08
C CYS A 17 34.30 10.49 26.52
N PRO A 18 35.02 11.33 27.30
CA PRO A 18 35.60 12.57 26.79
C PRO A 18 36.76 12.34 25.81
N GLN A 19 37.35 11.13 25.81
CA GLN A 19 38.47 10.82 24.93
C GLN A 19 38.03 10.26 23.57
N CYS A 20 37.00 9.43 23.52
CA CYS A 20 36.58 8.75 22.28
C CYS A 20 35.13 9.02 21.86
N GLY A 21 34.37 9.78 22.65
CA GLY A 21 32.97 10.11 22.38
C GLY A 21 31.98 8.96 22.60
N HIS A 22 32.45 7.75 22.94
CA HIS A 22 31.56 6.60 23.05
C HIS A 22 30.56 6.75 24.22
N PRO A 23 29.25 6.55 23.97
CA PRO A 23 28.23 6.65 25.02
C PRO A 23 28.44 5.57 26.09
N GLN A 24 28.21 5.94 27.34
CA GLN A 24 28.12 4.99 28.44
C GLN A 24 26.66 4.61 28.61
N ILE A 25 26.34 3.37 28.26
CA ILE A 25 25.04 2.77 28.53
C ILE A 25 24.96 2.59 30.05
N LYS A 26 24.27 3.49 30.73
CA LYS A 26 23.89 3.27 32.13
C LYS A 26 22.89 2.12 32.16
N PRO A 27 22.98 1.19 33.12
CA PRO A 27 21.85 0.33 33.41
C PRO A 27 20.73 1.23 33.93
N GLU A 28 19.78 1.53 33.05
CA GLU A 28 18.50 2.11 33.45
C GLU A 28 17.83 1.08 34.38
N PRO A 29 17.17 1.50 35.48
CA PRO A 29 16.34 0.57 36.24
C PRO A 29 15.36 -0.06 35.26
N GLU A 30 15.35 -1.40 35.18
CA GLU A 30 14.52 -2.16 34.26
C GLU A 30 13.08 -1.66 34.36
N LYS A 31 12.65 -0.84 33.39
CA LYS A 31 11.22 -0.67 33.13
C LYS A 31 10.71 -2.06 32.86
N ALA A 32 9.84 -2.53 33.75
CA ALA A 32 9.19 -3.82 33.67
C ALA A 32 8.82 -4.13 32.23
N LYS A 33 9.42 -5.19 31.66
CA LYS A 33 8.96 -5.76 30.40
C LYS A 33 7.45 -6.03 30.57
N PRO A 34 6.57 -5.49 29.72
CA PRO A 34 5.18 -5.90 29.76
C PRO A 34 5.15 -7.41 29.50
N SER A 35 4.67 -8.17 30.49
CA SER A 35 4.43 -9.59 30.37
C SER A 35 3.49 -9.78 29.17
N GLY A 36 4.01 -10.40 28.11
CA GLY A 36 3.38 -10.47 26.81
C GLY A 36 2.14 -11.36 26.83
N VAL A 37 1.01 -10.80 27.21
CA VAL A 37 -0.30 -11.27 26.76
C VAL A 37 -0.71 -10.40 25.57
N VAL A 38 -0.51 -10.92 24.36
CA VAL A 38 -1.05 -10.31 23.15
C VAL A 38 -2.50 -10.71 23.02
N ASP A 39 -3.39 -9.72 22.99
CA ASP A 39 -4.83 -9.93 22.79
C ASP A 39 -5.09 -10.55 21.41
N MET A 40 -5.55 -11.80 21.38
CA MET A 40 -5.93 -12.51 20.15
C MET A 40 -7.34 -12.13 19.66
N SER A 41 -8.00 -11.18 20.32
CA SER A 41 -9.34 -10.74 19.92
C SER A 41 -9.36 -10.05 18.55
N GLY A 42 -8.20 -9.77 17.94
CA GLY A 42 -8.11 -9.08 16.66
C GLY A 42 -8.51 -7.60 16.75
N SER A 43 -8.51 -7.04 17.96
CA SER A 43 -8.79 -5.63 18.25
C SER A 43 -7.91 -4.71 17.40
N GLY A 44 -6.59 -4.95 17.40
CA GLY A 44 -5.65 -4.17 16.58
C GLY A 44 -5.91 -4.24 15.07
N LEU A 45 -6.42 -5.36 14.55
CA LEU A 45 -6.77 -5.47 13.12
C LEU A 45 -8.05 -4.69 12.80
N ARG A 46 -9.05 -4.74 13.69
CA ARG A 46 -10.28 -3.95 13.54
C ARG A 46 -10.01 -2.45 13.66
N ASP A 47 -9.18 -2.05 14.61
CA ASP A 47 -8.76 -0.66 14.78
C ASP A 47 -8.00 -0.16 13.54
N LEU A 48 -7.11 -1.00 12.98
CA LEU A 48 -6.41 -0.70 11.73
C LEU A 48 -7.38 -0.54 10.54
N MET A 49 -8.37 -1.43 10.40
CA MET A 49 -9.40 -1.28 9.36
C MET A 49 -10.19 0.01 9.52
N ALA A 50 -10.58 0.38 10.75
CA ALA A 50 -11.29 1.63 11.01
C ALA A 50 -10.46 2.86 10.63
N VAL A 51 -9.15 2.85 10.90
CA VAL A 51 -8.24 3.93 10.49
C VAL A 51 -8.11 4.00 8.96
N ILE A 52 -8.02 2.86 8.28
CA ILE A 52 -7.96 2.82 6.81
C ILE A 52 -9.24 3.39 6.20
N GLU A 53 -10.41 2.99 6.70
CA GLU A 53 -11.71 3.51 6.23
C GLU A 53 -11.81 5.02 6.45
N GLN A 54 -11.44 5.50 7.63
CA GLN A 54 -11.44 6.94 7.94
C GLN A 54 -10.50 7.71 7.01
N ASN A 55 -9.29 7.20 6.77
CA ASN A 55 -8.31 7.85 5.89
C ASN A 55 -8.80 7.87 4.43
N LEU A 56 -9.44 6.80 3.95
CA LEU A 56 -10.03 6.76 2.62
C LEU A 56 -11.17 7.76 2.47
N GLU A 57 -11.97 7.98 3.52
CA GLU A 57 -13.04 8.98 3.50
C GLU A 57 -12.48 10.41 3.49
N ILE A 58 -11.48 10.69 4.32
CA ILE A 58 -10.75 11.98 4.29
C ILE A 58 -10.14 12.21 2.90
N LEU A 59 -9.52 11.20 2.30
CA LEU A 59 -8.99 11.31 0.93
C LEU A 59 -10.11 11.58 -0.08
N ARG A 60 -11.29 10.98 0.10
CA ARG A 60 -12.46 11.24 -0.75
C ARG A 60 -12.93 12.69 -0.63
N GLU A 61 -13.05 13.21 0.59
CA GLU A 61 -13.41 14.60 0.87
C GLU A 61 -12.37 15.58 0.32
N LEU A 62 -11.09 15.35 0.61
CA LEU A 62 -9.99 16.20 0.14
C LEU A 62 -9.82 16.15 -1.39
N SER A 63 -10.06 14.99 -2.01
CA SER A 63 -10.06 14.87 -3.48
C SER A 63 -11.24 15.60 -4.13
N ILE A 64 -12.33 15.86 -3.38
CA ILE A 64 -13.47 16.69 -3.81
C ILE A 64 -13.17 18.20 -3.67
N HIS A 65 -12.00 18.59 -3.14
CA HIS A 65 -11.47 19.95 -3.34
C HIS A 65 -10.68 20.12 -4.65
N GLY A 66 -10.59 19.09 -5.51
CA GLY A 66 -10.60 19.32 -6.94
C GLY A 66 -12.03 19.75 -7.29
N SER A 67 -12.24 21.04 -7.57
CA SER A 67 -13.54 21.74 -7.58
C SER A 67 -14.70 20.84 -8.01
N GLY A 68 -15.86 20.95 -7.34
CA GLY A 68 -17.06 20.18 -7.69
C GLY A 68 -17.43 20.18 -9.19
N GLU A 69 -16.86 21.10 -9.97
CA GLU A 69 -16.86 21.11 -11.43
C GLU A 69 -16.20 19.88 -12.06
N MET A 70 -15.10 19.31 -11.55
CA MET A 70 -14.45 18.14 -12.17
C MET A 70 -15.29 16.88 -12.02
N LYS A 71 -15.97 16.72 -10.87
CA LYS A 71 -16.97 15.64 -10.67
C LYS A 71 -18.19 15.85 -11.56
N ALA A 72 -18.71 17.07 -11.63
CA ALA A 72 -19.83 17.41 -12.52
C ALA A 72 -19.46 17.24 -14.00
N LEU A 73 -18.25 17.63 -14.39
CA LEU A 73 -17.69 17.48 -15.74
C LEU A 73 -17.49 16.00 -16.09
N ALA A 74 -16.95 15.18 -15.18
CA ALA A 74 -16.81 13.74 -15.39
C ALA A 74 -18.17 13.07 -15.59
N ILE A 75 -19.18 13.43 -14.78
CA ILE A 75 -20.56 12.96 -14.94
C ILE A 75 -21.14 13.43 -16.27
N ALA A 76 -20.99 14.72 -16.62
CA ALA A 76 -21.48 15.29 -17.87
C ALA A 76 -20.80 14.66 -19.10
N LEU A 77 -19.50 14.36 -19.04
CA LEU A 77 -18.76 13.67 -20.09
C LEU A 77 -19.22 12.21 -20.25
N LEU A 78 -19.47 11.49 -19.15
CA LEU A 78 -20.02 10.13 -19.20
C LEU A 78 -21.44 10.12 -19.76
N GLN A 79 -22.28 11.09 -19.39
CA GLN A 79 -23.63 11.27 -19.91
C GLN A 79 -23.63 11.68 -21.39
N ALA A 80 -22.72 12.58 -21.80
CA ALA A 80 -22.55 12.98 -23.20
C ALA A 80 -22.02 11.83 -24.06
N LYS A 81 -21.17 10.97 -23.50
CA LYS A 81 -20.66 9.75 -24.15
C LYS A 81 -21.71 8.61 -24.18
N GLY A 82 -22.80 8.76 -23.42
CA GLY A 82 -23.97 7.88 -23.43
C GLY A 82 -24.83 7.93 -24.70
N HIS A 83 -24.47 8.73 -25.72
CA HIS A 83 -25.11 8.69 -27.06
C HIS A 83 -24.28 7.99 -28.14
N ASN A 84 -23.17 7.32 -27.82
CA ASN A 84 -22.56 6.35 -28.75
C ASN A 84 -21.72 5.30 -28.01
N MET A 85 -22.40 4.46 -27.24
CA MET A 85 -21.94 3.10 -27.00
C MET A 85 -23.18 2.24 -27.16
N THR A 86 -23.45 1.81 -28.38
CA THR A 86 -24.26 0.60 -28.57
C THR A 86 -23.51 -0.51 -27.83
N PRO A 87 -24.08 -1.17 -26.81
CA PRO A 87 -23.68 -2.52 -26.53
C PRO A 87 -24.19 -3.31 -27.73
N ASP A 88 -23.34 -3.52 -28.72
CA ASP A 88 -23.57 -4.55 -29.72
C ASP A 88 -23.38 -5.90 -29.01
N SER A 89 -24.35 -6.22 -28.15
CA SER A 89 -24.68 -7.59 -27.80
C SER A 89 -25.79 -8.01 -28.75
N THR A 90 -25.52 -7.97 -30.06
CA THR A 90 -26.17 -8.95 -30.92
C THR A 90 -25.79 -10.33 -30.37
N PRO A 91 -26.75 -11.20 -30.04
CA PRO A 91 -26.41 -12.61 -29.90
C PRO A 91 -25.84 -12.99 -31.26
N VAL A 92 -24.56 -13.36 -31.28
CA VAL A 92 -23.89 -13.90 -32.47
C VAL A 92 -24.74 -15.07 -32.92
N THR A 93 -25.60 -14.78 -33.89
CA THR A 93 -26.41 -15.79 -34.55
C THR A 93 -25.43 -16.43 -35.52
N ASP A 94 -25.23 -17.73 -35.39
CA ASP A 94 -24.26 -18.53 -36.14
C ASP A 94 -24.22 -18.11 -37.62
N LEU A 95 -23.24 -17.31 -38.00
CA LEU A 95 -22.85 -17.15 -39.40
C LEU A 95 -21.79 -18.21 -39.67
N PRO A 96 -21.97 -19.06 -40.70
CA PRO A 96 -21.02 -20.11 -41.00
C PRO A 96 -19.67 -19.48 -41.34
N ILE A 97 -18.64 -19.85 -40.58
CA ILE A 97 -17.27 -19.50 -40.91
C ILE A 97 -16.95 -20.27 -42.20
N ASP A 98 -17.03 -19.59 -43.35
CA ASP A 98 -16.40 -20.03 -44.58
C ASP A 98 -14.89 -20.11 -44.33
N THR A 99 -14.47 -21.28 -43.86
CA THR A 99 -13.06 -21.58 -43.62
C THR A 99 -12.49 -21.89 -45.01
N PRO A 100 -11.54 -21.10 -45.54
CA PRO A 100 -10.95 -21.42 -46.82
C PRO A 100 -10.18 -22.74 -46.70
N THR A 101 -10.57 -23.72 -47.51
CA THR A 101 -9.88 -25.02 -47.61
C THR A 101 -8.42 -24.78 -47.98
N PRO A 102 -7.44 -25.33 -47.26
CA PRO A 102 -6.04 -25.20 -47.64
C PRO A 102 -5.80 -25.88 -49.00
N PRO A 103 -4.94 -25.32 -49.87
CA PRO A 103 -4.67 -25.90 -51.17
C PRO A 103 -4.01 -27.28 -51.00
N ALA A 104 -4.49 -28.26 -51.78
CA ALA A 104 -3.90 -29.58 -51.83
C ALA A 104 -2.45 -29.47 -52.31
N MET A 105 -1.51 -29.98 -51.51
CA MET A 105 -0.13 -30.15 -51.95
C MET A 105 -0.09 -31.29 -52.97
N ASP A 106 0.19 -30.96 -54.24
CA ASP A 106 0.54 -31.94 -55.25
C ASP A 106 1.80 -32.71 -54.83
N LYS A 107 1.70 -34.03 -54.77
CA LYS A 107 2.79 -34.94 -54.41
C LYS A 107 3.54 -35.32 -55.69
N PRO A 108 4.87 -35.18 -55.75
CA PRO A 108 5.62 -35.70 -56.89
C PRO A 108 5.79 -37.22 -56.73
N GLY A 109 5.41 -37.97 -57.77
CA GLY A 109 5.56 -39.42 -57.87
C GLY A 109 5.20 -39.92 -59.26
#